data_AF-A0A7G7WZ39-F1
#
_entry.id   AF-A0A7G7WZ39-F1
#
_cell.length_a   1.000
_cell.length_b   1.000
_cell.length_c   1.000
_cell.angle_alpha   90.00
_cell.angle_beta   90.00
_cell.angle_gamma   90.00
#
_symmetry.space_group_name_H-M   'P 1'
#
loop_
_entity.id
_entity.type
_entity.pdbx_description
1 polymer ?
#
loop_
_entity_poly.entity_id
_entity_poly.type
_entity_poly.pdbx_seq_one_letter_code
_entity_poly.pdbx_strand_id
1 'polypeptide(L)'
;MKLVGFLLGLAILCLLATQLSFGLQQQIAVKRKNSEGDEEKELAISDTLGLTEQEKELEKEILSSEVVKPVANLETDSKKAKKAKKLKKLKKQKKRLAALRKLALKRQAEQRKRQAEQKKRQQEREEARENARRGYIKKRGDATCFDGLEQHPKMSKLNCSTYKAKGFCKIPFLKSRMMQYCRRTCEFCVAAAPPIRRSCHNTKFGCCWDKDVPAKGPNNEGCAPCVNQYVQLCQQFRHKCGDMTENGAWVRRRCPAKCRVCEQSPEMKELQRQKMAKLLETKLVSTSIKERYQRKEKKAQKERTAAKKKSPNKNKKRKGRPRNGSS
;
A
#
# COMPACT_ATOMS: atom_id res chain seq x y z
N MET A 1 -5.15 -50.90 -19.94
CA MET A 1 -4.04 -50.24 -19.21
C MET A 1 -3.07 -49.45 -20.09
N LYS A 2 -2.80 -49.82 -21.36
CA LYS A 2 -1.87 -49.08 -22.24
C LYS A 2 -2.30 -47.64 -22.60
N LEU A 3 -3.62 -47.37 -22.69
CA LEU A 3 -4.14 -46.05 -23.06
C LEU A 3 -3.95 -44.97 -21.95
N VAL A 4 -4.02 -45.40 -20.68
CA VAL A 4 -3.91 -44.49 -19.52
C VAL A 4 -2.49 -43.97 -19.37
N GLY A 5 -1.48 -44.80 -19.65
CA GLY A 5 -0.07 -44.39 -19.65
C GLY A 5 0.25 -43.35 -20.73
N PHE A 6 -0.39 -43.45 -21.90
CA PHE A 6 -0.16 -42.52 -23.01
C PHE A 6 -0.71 -41.11 -22.72
N LEU A 7 -1.90 -41.03 -22.11
CA LEU A 7 -2.51 -39.76 -21.71
C LEU A 7 -1.73 -39.06 -20.58
N LEU A 8 -1.19 -39.83 -19.62
CA LEU A 8 -0.31 -39.30 -18.57
C LEU A 8 1.01 -38.76 -19.13
N GLY A 9 1.59 -39.45 -20.12
CA GLY A 9 2.80 -38.98 -20.79
C GLY A 9 2.62 -37.64 -21.52
N LEU A 10 1.49 -37.47 -22.24
CA LEU A 10 1.18 -36.23 -22.95
C LEU A 10 0.93 -35.05 -21.99
N ALA A 11 0.29 -35.29 -20.85
CA ALA A 11 0.05 -34.26 -19.84
C ALA A 11 1.37 -33.72 -19.23
N ILE A 12 2.34 -34.60 -18.98
CA ILE A 12 3.65 -34.21 -18.44
C ILE A 12 4.46 -33.40 -19.48
N LEU A 13 4.41 -33.79 -20.76
CA LEU A 13 5.06 -33.05 -21.85
C LEU A 13 4.48 -31.63 -22.02
N CYS A 14 3.15 -31.47 -21.90
CA CYS A 14 2.52 -30.15 -21.91
C CYS A 14 2.96 -29.27 -20.73
N LEU A 15 3.05 -29.84 -19.52
CA LEU A 15 3.50 -29.10 -18.34
C LEU A 15 4.96 -28.63 -18.47
N LEU A 16 5.84 -29.46 -19.02
CA LEU A 16 7.24 -29.07 -19.27
C LEU A 16 7.36 -27.99 -20.34
N ALA A 17 6.56 -28.05 -21.41
CA ALA A 17 6.56 -27.03 -22.46
C ALA A 17 6.09 -25.66 -21.95
N THR A 18 5.08 -25.63 -21.05
CA THR A 18 4.60 -24.36 -20.46
C THR A 18 5.61 -23.71 -19.51
N GLN A 19 6.37 -24.50 -18.74
CA GLN A 19 7.45 -24.00 -17.87
C GLN A 19 8.59 -23.35 -18.67
N LEU A 20 9.04 -23.98 -19.77
CA LEU A 20 10.10 -23.44 -20.64
C LEU A 20 9.68 -22.12 -21.33
N SER A 21 8.42 -22.02 -21.76
CA SER A 21 7.89 -20.82 -22.43
C SER A 21 7.87 -19.59 -21.50
N PHE A 22 7.59 -19.79 -20.21
CA PHE A 22 7.53 -18.70 -19.23
C PHE A 22 8.92 -18.14 -18.89
N GLY A 23 9.95 -18.99 -18.85
CA GLY A 23 11.33 -18.57 -18.60
C GLY A 23 11.91 -17.67 -19.71
N LEU A 24 11.62 -17.97 -20.98
CA LEU A 24 12.07 -17.19 -22.13
C LEU A 24 11.41 -15.81 -22.22
N GLN A 25 10.13 -15.69 -21.85
CA GLN A 25 9.41 -14.41 -21.82
C GLN A 25 10.01 -13.43 -20.77
N GLN A 26 10.48 -13.93 -19.62
CA GLN A 26 11.08 -13.06 -18.60
C GLN A 26 12.45 -12.51 -19.01
N GLN A 27 13.26 -13.28 -19.73
CA GLN A 27 14.58 -12.83 -20.21
C GLN A 27 14.46 -11.72 -21.28
N ILE A 28 13.45 -11.77 -22.15
CA ILE A 28 13.22 -10.76 -23.18
C ILE A 28 12.71 -9.43 -22.57
N ALA A 29 11.88 -9.50 -21.53
CA ALA A 29 11.37 -8.32 -20.83
C ALA A 29 12.45 -7.56 -20.05
N VAL A 30 13.45 -8.26 -19.50
CA VAL A 30 14.60 -7.63 -18.82
C VAL A 30 15.51 -6.91 -19.82
N LYS A 31 15.67 -7.44 -21.04
CA LYS A 31 16.58 -6.86 -22.04
C LYS A 31 16.04 -5.57 -22.69
N ARG A 32 14.72 -5.41 -22.86
CA ARG A 32 14.11 -4.17 -23.40
C ARG A 32 14.18 -2.97 -22.45
N LYS A 33 14.19 -3.17 -21.13
CA LYS A 33 14.29 -2.07 -20.16
C LYS A 33 15.64 -1.35 -20.14
N ASN A 34 16.67 -1.91 -20.76
CA ASN A 34 18.02 -1.36 -20.71
C ASN A 34 18.37 -0.44 -21.90
N SER A 35 17.56 -0.39 -22.98
CA SER A 35 17.94 0.35 -24.21
C SER A 35 17.15 1.63 -24.51
N GLU A 36 16.00 1.88 -23.86
CA GLU A 36 15.23 3.14 -24.03
C GLU A 36 15.61 4.23 -23.00
N GLY A 37 16.61 3.98 -22.16
CA GLY A 37 16.88 4.81 -21.00
C GLY A 37 17.90 5.93 -21.18
N ASP A 38 18.54 6.12 -22.33
CA ASP A 38 19.77 6.93 -22.37
C ASP A 38 19.57 8.42 -22.75
N GLU A 39 18.47 8.81 -23.41
CA GLU A 39 18.13 10.24 -23.62
C GLU A 39 17.21 10.81 -22.53
N GLU A 40 16.27 10.04 -21.98
CA GLU A 40 15.37 10.50 -20.91
C GLU A 40 16.09 10.62 -19.54
N LYS A 41 17.25 9.96 -19.38
CA LYS A 41 18.10 10.08 -18.18
C LYS A 41 18.73 11.46 -18.04
N GLU A 42 19.11 12.16 -19.11
CA GLU A 42 19.76 13.48 -18.95
C GLU A 42 18.81 14.54 -18.38
N LEU A 43 17.53 14.53 -18.77
CA LEU A 43 16.57 15.50 -18.24
C LEU A 43 16.15 15.19 -16.79
N ALA A 44 16.09 13.92 -16.40
CA ALA A 44 15.75 13.49 -15.03
C ALA A 44 16.92 13.61 -14.03
N ILE A 45 18.17 13.67 -14.50
CA ILE A 45 19.36 13.87 -13.66
C ILE A 45 19.39 15.27 -13.03
N SER A 46 18.88 16.29 -13.73
CA SER A 46 18.80 17.68 -13.24
C SER A 46 18.02 17.80 -11.93
N ASP A 47 16.84 17.17 -11.84
CA ASP A 47 15.98 17.26 -10.65
C ASP A 47 16.42 16.33 -9.51
N THR A 48 17.20 15.28 -9.80
CA THR A 48 17.66 14.31 -8.79
C THR A 48 19.01 14.63 -8.17
N LEU A 49 19.82 15.52 -8.77
CA LEU A 49 21.13 15.90 -8.25
C LEU A 49 21.09 16.88 -7.07
N GLY A 50 19.90 17.39 -6.70
CA GLY A 50 19.78 18.36 -5.61
C GLY A 50 20.57 19.64 -5.88
N LEU A 51 20.68 20.03 -7.16
CA LEU A 51 21.28 21.29 -7.56
C LEU A 51 20.47 22.44 -6.95
N THR A 52 21.18 23.42 -6.43
CA THR A 52 20.57 24.66 -5.92
C THR A 52 19.86 25.38 -7.08
N GLU A 53 18.83 26.17 -6.78
CA GLU A 53 18.12 26.97 -7.81
C GLU A 53 19.08 27.82 -8.65
N GLN A 54 20.14 28.34 -8.04
CA GLN A 54 21.20 29.09 -8.73
C GLN A 54 21.98 28.26 -9.76
N GLU A 55 22.21 26.97 -9.49
CA GLU A 55 22.89 26.06 -10.42
C GLU A 55 21.98 25.67 -11.59
N LYS A 56 20.68 25.48 -11.32
CA LYS A 56 19.66 25.23 -12.36
C LYS A 56 19.52 26.44 -13.30
N GLU A 57 19.55 27.64 -12.74
CA GLU A 57 19.45 28.89 -13.52
C GLU A 57 20.69 29.11 -14.39
N LEU A 58 21.90 28.83 -13.87
CA LEU A 58 23.14 28.87 -14.65
C LEU A 58 23.16 27.83 -15.79
N GLU A 59 22.62 26.64 -15.55
CA GLU A 59 22.49 25.60 -16.57
C GLU A 59 21.55 26.02 -17.70
N LYS A 60 20.41 26.62 -17.34
CA LYS A 60 19.44 27.18 -18.29
C LYS A 60 20.04 28.33 -19.13
N GLU A 61 20.82 29.22 -18.51
CA GLU A 61 21.55 30.27 -19.23
C GLU A 61 22.53 29.70 -20.25
N ILE A 62 23.30 28.67 -19.89
CA ILE A 62 24.28 28.05 -20.80
C ILE A 62 23.57 27.38 -21.98
N LEU A 63 22.52 26.59 -21.74
CA LEU A 63 21.72 25.93 -22.78
C LEU A 63 21.09 26.94 -23.74
N SER A 64 20.54 28.04 -23.22
CA SER A 64 19.96 29.10 -24.06
C SER A 64 20.98 29.78 -24.99
N SER A 65 22.27 29.74 -24.64
CA SER A 65 23.35 30.37 -25.41
C SER A 65 23.90 29.53 -26.55
N GLU A 66 23.65 28.21 -26.56
CA GLU A 66 24.14 27.29 -27.59
C GLU A 66 23.22 27.17 -28.81
N VAL A 67 21.95 27.54 -28.69
CA VAL A 67 20.94 27.37 -29.76
C VAL A 67 21.04 28.43 -30.87
N VAL A 68 21.92 29.43 -30.73
CA VAL A 68 22.07 30.49 -31.74
C VAL A 68 22.88 29.96 -32.93
N LYS A 69 22.17 29.47 -33.96
CA LYS A 69 22.77 29.11 -35.26
C LYS A 69 23.49 30.31 -35.87
N PRO A 70 24.67 30.13 -36.49
CA PRO A 70 25.40 31.22 -37.12
C PRO A 70 24.61 31.73 -38.34
N VAL A 71 23.96 32.87 -38.20
CA VAL A 71 23.43 33.62 -39.35
C VAL A 71 24.63 34.30 -40.02
N ALA A 72 24.91 33.91 -41.27
CA ALA A 72 26.01 34.45 -42.06
C ALA A 72 25.68 35.90 -42.47
N ASN A 73 26.10 36.88 -41.65
CA ASN A 73 26.06 38.29 -42.00
C ASN A 73 27.43 38.93 -41.73
N LEU A 74 27.82 39.85 -42.60
CA LEU A 74 29.07 40.61 -42.58
C LEU A 74 29.23 41.38 -41.24
N GLU A 75 29.94 40.79 -40.28
CA GLU A 75 30.18 41.39 -38.96
C GLU A 75 31.44 42.28 -38.96
N THR A 76 31.27 43.55 -38.61
CA THR A 76 32.33 44.53 -38.32
C THR A 76 33.31 44.04 -37.25
N ASP A 77 34.60 44.40 -37.32
CA ASP A 77 35.65 43.88 -36.43
C ASP A 77 35.43 44.14 -34.92
N SER A 78 34.72 45.21 -34.56
CA SER A 78 34.30 45.47 -33.17
C SER A 78 33.35 44.38 -32.60
N LYS A 79 32.50 43.78 -33.44
CA LYS A 79 31.60 42.68 -33.05
C LYS A 79 32.37 41.38 -32.82
N LYS A 80 33.40 41.09 -33.62
CA LYS A 80 34.28 39.92 -33.46
C LYS A 80 34.99 39.93 -32.11
N ALA A 81 35.53 41.07 -31.68
CA ALA A 81 36.19 41.20 -30.38
C ALA A 81 35.23 40.96 -29.18
N LYS A 82 34.01 41.48 -29.25
CA LYS A 82 32.97 41.25 -28.22
C LYS A 82 32.55 39.77 -28.17
N LYS A 83 32.40 39.12 -29.32
CA LYS A 83 32.07 37.68 -29.44
C LYS A 83 33.17 36.79 -28.83
N ALA A 84 34.44 37.10 -29.09
CA ALA A 84 35.57 36.37 -28.50
C ALA A 84 35.61 36.49 -26.96
N LYS A 85 35.36 37.68 -26.40
CA LYS A 85 35.26 37.88 -24.93
C LYS A 85 34.10 37.08 -24.33
N LYS A 86 32.92 37.09 -24.97
CA LYS A 86 31.74 36.31 -24.54
C LYS A 86 32.02 34.81 -24.54
N LEU A 87 32.68 34.29 -25.59
CA LEU A 87 33.06 32.89 -25.71
C LEU A 87 34.04 32.45 -24.60
N LYS A 88 35.04 33.28 -24.27
CA LYS A 88 35.97 33.00 -23.16
C LYS A 88 35.24 32.93 -21.81
N LYS A 89 34.28 33.84 -21.56
CA LYS A 89 33.44 33.83 -20.34
C LYS A 89 32.59 32.55 -20.26
N LEU A 90 31.95 32.16 -21.36
CA LEU A 90 31.14 30.94 -21.43
C LEU A 90 31.96 29.67 -21.17
N LYS A 91 33.16 29.55 -21.76
CA LYS A 91 34.08 28.42 -21.50
C LYS A 91 34.45 28.33 -20.01
N LYS A 92 34.68 29.47 -19.34
CA LYS A 92 34.96 29.52 -17.89
C LYS A 92 33.75 29.08 -17.05
N GLN A 93 32.54 29.51 -17.42
CA GLN A 93 31.30 29.09 -16.76
C GLN A 93 31.04 27.58 -16.92
N LYS A 94 31.21 27.02 -18.12
CA LYS A 94 31.09 25.56 -18.36
C LYS A 94 32.07 24.75 -17.51
N LYS A 95 33.33 25.19 -17.39
CA LYS A 95 34.33 24.54 -16.53
C LYS A 95 33.91 24.56 -15.05
N ARG A 96 33.31 25.67 -14.58
CA ARG A 96 32.77 25.78 -13.21
C ARG A 96 31.58 24.84 -13.00
N LEU A 97 30.63 24.81 -13.93
CA LEU A 97 29.47 23.91 -13.85
C LEU A 97 29.89 22.44 -13.83
N ALA A 98 30.87 22.04 -14.66
CA ALA A 98 31.41 20.69 -14.66
C ALA A 98 32.07 20.32 -13.31
N ALA A 99 32.75 21.25 -12.65
CA ALA A 99 33.32 21.04 -11.32
C ALA A 99 32.23 20.88 -10.24
N LEU A 100 31.16 21.68 -10.30
CA LEU A 100 30.01 21.57 -9.38
C LEU A 100 29.28 20.24 -9.55
N ARG A 101 29.02 19.81 -10.79
CA ARG A 101 28.42 18.48 -11.06
C ARG A 101 29.26 17.34 -10.48
N LYS A 102 30.59 17.39 -10.62
CA LYS A 102 31.50 16.42 -10.00
C LYS A 102 31.39 16.42 -8.47
N LEU A 103 31.28 17.59 -7.85
CA LEU A 103 31.12 17.72 -6.39
C LEU A 103 29.76 17.17 -5.92
N ALA A 104 28.68 17.46 -6.64
CA ALA A 104 27.33 16.96 -6.36
C ALA A 104 27.28 15.42 -6.42
N LEU A 105 27.86 14.82 -7.46
CA LEU A 105 27.96 13.36 -7.57
C LEU A 105 28.76 12.75 -6.40
N LYS A 106 29.86 13.38 -5.97
CA LYS A 106 30.63 12.94 -4.81
C LYS A 106 29.80 12.98 -3.52
N ARG A 107 29.03 14.05 -3.29
CA ARG A 107 28.13 14.19 -2.14
C ARG A 107 27.02 13.13 -2.16
N GLN A 108 26.42 12.88 -3.32
CA GLN A 108 25.38 11.87 -3.47
C GLN A 108 25.92 10.45 -3.20
N ALA A 109 27.12 10.13 -3.68
CA ALA A 109 27.79 8.88 -3.39
C ALA A 109 28.06 8.71 -1.88
N GLU A 110 28.49 9.77 -1.20
CA GLU A 110 28.70 9.76 0.25
C GLU A 110 27.39 9.58 1.03
N GLN A 111 26.31 10.25 0.63
CA GLN A 111 24.99 10.07 1.23
C GLN A 111 24.47 8.63 1.08
N ARG A 112 24.65 8.02 -0.10
CA ARG A 112 24.29 6.61 -0.33
C ARG A 112 25.07 5.67 0.58
N LYS A 113 26.38 5.92 0.78
CA LYS A 113 27.20 5.16 1.73
C LYS A 113 26.67 5.29 3.16
N ARG A 114 26.34 6.50 3.63
CA ARG A 114 25.76 6.73 4.96
C ARG A 114 24.41 6.02 5.13
N GLN A 115 23.55 6.06 4.12
CA GLN A 115 22.26 5.35 4.16
C GLN A 115 22.44 3.83 4.19
N ALA A 116 23.38 3.29 3.41
CA ALA A 116 23.69 1.86 3.42
C ALA A 116 24.23 1.41 4.79
N GLU A 117 25.11 2.19 5.41
CA GLU A 117 25.63 1.91 6.74
C GLU A 117 24.52 1.97 7.82
N GLN A 118 23.63 2.96 7.75
CA GLN A 118 22.48 3.04 8.66
C GLN A 118 21.55 1.83 8.52
N LYS A 119 21.26 1.38 7.30
CA LYS A 119 20.47 0.17 7.05
C LYS A 119 21.16 -1.08 7.60
N LYS A 120 22.48 -1.22 7.41
CA LYS A 120 23.26 -2.32 7.97
C LYS A 120 23.18 -2.35 9.50
N ARG A 121 23.38 -1.20 10.17
CA ARG A 121 23.24 -1.08 11.63
C ARG A 121 21.83 -1.39 12.13
N GLN A 122 20.79 -1.07 11.37
CA GLN A 122 19.41 -1.42 11.71
C GLN A 122 19.20 -2.94 11.63
N GLN A 123 19.69 -3.58 10.56
CA GLN A 123 19.61 -5.04 10.39
C GLN A 123 20.34 -5.78 11.53
N GLU A 124 21.57 -5.38 11.86
CA GLU A 124 22.33 -5.98 12.98
C GLU A 124 21.59 -5.83 14.32
N ARG A 125 20.93 -4.69 14.57
CA ARG A 125 20.10 -4.49 15.78
C ARG A 125 18.86 -5.38 15.79
N GLU A 126 18.22 -5.59 14.66
CA GLU A 126 17.06 -6.48 14.54
C GLU A 126 17.46 -7.94 14.72
N GLU A 127 18.57 -8.36 14.11
CA GLU A 127 19.13 -9.69 14.27
C GLU A 127 19.54 -9.95 15.72
N ALA A 128 20.21 -9.01 16.39
CA ALA A 128 20.54 -9.11 17.80
C ALA A 128 19.29 -9.25 18.69
N ARG A 129 18.21 -8.51 18.38
CA ARG A 129 16.91 -8.65 19.07
C ARG A 129 16.29 -10.02 18.83
N GLU A 130 16.38 -10.55 17.62
CA GLU A 130 15.87 -11.87 17.28
C GLU A 130 16.67 -12.98 17.97
N ASN A 131 18.00 -12.88 17.97
CA ASN A 131 18.88 -13.82 18.67
C ASN A 131 18.64 -13.80 20.19
N ALA A 132 18.46 -12.63 20.79
CA ALA A 132 18.05 -12.50 22.19
C ALA A 132 16.69 -13.18 22.47
N ARG A 133 15.72 -13.05 21.55
CA ARG A 133 14.43 -13.75 21.64
C ARG A 133 14.62 -15.28 21.54
N ARG A 134 15.41 -15.77 20.60
CA ARG A 134 15.69 -17.22 20.45
C ARG A 134 16.35 -17.77 21.72
N GLY A 135 17.32 -17.06 22.28
CA GLY A 135 17.97 -17.41 23.55
C GLY A 135 16.98 -17.46 24.73
N TYR A 136 16.07 -16.48 24.82
CA TYR A 136 15.02 -16.46 25.83
C TYR A 136 14.01 -17.63 25.68
N ILE A 137 13.60 -17.96 24.45
CA ILE A 137 12.68 -19.08 24.18
C ILE A 137 13.32 -20.41 24.56
N LYS A 138 14.60 -20.64 24.22
CA LYS A 138 15.34 -21.85 24.60
C LYS A 138 15.36 -22.03 26.13
N LYS A 139 15.71 -20.97 26.87
CA LYS A 139 15.71 -20.98 28.35
C LYS A 139 14.34 -21.30 28.96
N ARG A 140 13.23 -20.85 28.35
CA ARG A 140 11.87 -21.08 28.86
C ARG A 140 11.31 -22.46 28.51
N GLY A 141 11.68 -23.02 27.35
CA GLY A 141 11.32 -24.38 26.95
C GLY A 141 11.96 -25.43 27.87
N ASP A 142 13.23 -25.24 28.22
CA ASP A 142 13.96 -26.15 29.11
C ASP A 142 13.45 -26.05 30.56
N ALA A 143 13.04 -24.86 31.01
CA ALA A 143 12.48 -24.64 32.36
C ALA A 143 11.04 -25.17 32.56
N THR A 144 10.39 -25.72 31.53
CA THR A 144 9.04 -26.31 31.64
C THR A 144 8.96 -27.74 31.12
N CYS A 145 10.09 -28.31 30.67
CA CYS A 145 10.16 -29.69 30.21
C CYS A 145 11.01 -30.55 31.15
N PHE A 146 10.32 -31.20 32.08
CA PHE A 146 10.92 -32.14 33.02
C PHE A 146 10.17 -33.47 32.95
N ASP A 147 10.85 -34.54 33.37
CA ASP A 147 10.17 -35.79 33.71
C ASP A 147 9.55 -35.62 35.10
N GLY A 148 8.29 -36.03 35.24
CA GLY A 148 7.39 -35.67 36.35
C GLY A 148 7.68 -36.36 37.68
N LEU A 149 8.88 -36.18 38.22
CA LEU A 149 9.21 -36.56 39.59
C LEU A 149 8.90 -35.44 40.61
N GLU A 150 8.89 -34.17 40.19
CA GLU A 150 8.69 -33.04 41.12
C GLU A 150 7.21 -32.70 41.39
N GLN A 151 6.29 -33.02 40.48
CA GLN A 151 4.88 -32.59 40.57
C GLN A 151 3.91 -33.67 41.10
N HIS A 152 4.36 -34.93 41.19
CA HIS A 152 3.52 -36.05 41.62
C HIS A 152 4.29 -37.04 42.52
N PRO A 153 4.40 -36.77 43.84
CA PRO A 153 5.16 -37.61 44.78
C PRO A 153 4.66 -39.06 44.89
N LYS A 154 3.43 -39.36 44.44
CA LYS A 154 2.84 -40.71 44.45
C LYS A 154 3.35 -41.65 43.34
N MET A 155 4.13 -41.14 42.37
CA MET A 155 4.65 -41.91 41.22
C MET A 155 6.19 -41.92 41.16
N SER A 156 6.86 -41.76 42.30
CA SER A 156 8.33 -41.71 42.47
C SER A 156 9.11 -42.93 41.94
N LYS A 157 8.42 -43.99 41.47
CA LYS A 157 9.02 -45.22 40.93
C LYS A 157 9.07 -45.27 39.40
N LEU A 158 8.62 -44.24 38.69
CA LEU A 158 8.59 -44.27 37.23
C LEU A 158 10.00 -44.04 36.64
N ASN A 159 10.66 -45.11 36.17
CA ASN A 159 11.97 -45.00 35.52
C ASN A 159 11.80 -44.72 34.02
N CYS A 160 11.77 -43.43 33.67
CA CYS A 160 11.59 -42.97 32.29
C CYS A 160 12.65 -43.51 31.32
N SER A 161 13.91 -43.66 31.75
CA SER A 161 14.99 -44.23 30.95
C SER A 161 14.70 -45.68 30.55
N THR A 162 14.22 -46.49 31.50
CA THR A 162 13.81 -47.87 31.22
C THR A 162 12.63 -47.93 30.24
N TYR A 163 11.65 -47.04 30.37
CA TYR A 163 10.51 -47.00 29.46
C TYR A 163 10.86 -46.54 28.05
N LYS A 164 11.81 -45.62 27.91
CA LYS A 164 12.39 -45.27 26.61
C LYS A 164 13.10 -46.45 25.97
N ALA A 165 13.95 -47.15 26.74
CA ALA A 165 14.67 -48.34 26.26
C ALA A 165 13.71 -49.46 25.81
N LYS A 166 12.58 -49.62 26.52
CA LYS A 166 11.50 -50.57 26.15
C LYS A 166 10.58 -50.07 25.02
N GLY A 167 10.83 -48.88 24.45
CA GLY A 167 10.07 -48.35 23.32
C GLY A 167 8.70 -47.76 23.66
N PHE A 168 8.37 -47.55 24.94
CA PHE A 168 7.04 -47.08 25.35
C PHE A 168 6.71 -45.68 24.85
N CYS A 169 7.73 -44.86 24.57
CA CYS A 169 7.57 -43.56 23.93
C CYS A 169 6.93 -43.65 22.53
N LYS A 170 7.01 -44.78 21.83
CA LYS A 170 6.50 -44.93 20.45
C LYS A 170 5.10 -45.57 20.39
N ILE A 171 4.61 -46.09 21.51
CA ILE A 171 3.34 -46.82 21.58
C ILE A 171 2.16 -45.83 21.67
N PRO A 172 1.18 -45.84 20.74
CA PRO A 172 0.10 -44.85 20.69
C PRO A 172 -0.73 -44.72 21.97
N PHE A 173 -1.09 -45.84 22.61
CA PHE A 173 -1.91 -45.83 23.83
C PHE A 173 -1.13 -45.41 25.09
N LEU A 174 0.20 -45.58 25.10
CA LEU A 174 1.07 -45.12 26.19
C LEU A 174 1.59 -43.70 25.97
N LYS A 175 1.46 -43.17 24.75
CA LYS A 175 1.97 -41.86 24.37
C LYS A 175 1.49 -40.76 25.31
N SER A 176 0.21 -40.71 25.66
CA SER A 176 -0.34 -39.72 26.59
C SER A 176 0.30 -39.81 27.98
N ARG A 177 0.50 -41.02 28.49
CA ARG A 177 1.16 -41.27 29.79
C ARG A 177 2.64 -40.89 29.74
N MET A 178 3.33 -41.24 28.66
CA MET A 178 4.74 -40.88 28.46
C MET A 178 4.91 -39.36 28.24
N MET A 179 3.95 -38.69 27.60
CA MET A 179 3.91 -37.22 27.47
C MET A 179 3.66 -36.50 28.79
N GLN A 180 2.91 -37.11 29.71
CA GLN A 180 2.62 -36.54 31.02
C GLN A 180 3.78 -36.68 32.01
N TYR A 181 4.44 -37.85 32.04
CA TYR A 181 5.42 -38.17 33.07
C TYR A 181 6.87 -38.28 32.58
N CYS A 182 7.10 -38.68 31.33
CA CYS A 182 8.43 -38.89 30.76
C CYS A 182 8.68 -37.96 29.57
N ARG A 183 8.17 -36.73 29.68
CA ARG A 183 8.11 -35.77 28.57
C ARG A 183 9.49 -35.41 28.04
N ARG A 184 10.49 -35.26 28.91
CA ARG A 184 11.87 -34.94 28.54
C ARG A 184 12.58 -36.17 28.01
N THR A 185 12.50 -37.29 28.72
CA THR A 185 13.16 -38.54 28.31
C THR A 185 12.62 -39.05 26.97
N CYS A 186 11.31 -39.02 26.75
CA CYS A 186 10.67 -39.40 25.49
C CYS A 186 10.72 -38.31 24.41
N GLU A 187 11.44 -37.20 24.63
CA GLU A 187 11.61 -36.11 23.64
C GLU A 187 10.28 -35.48 23.18
N PHE A 188 9.27 -35.50 24.04
CA PHE A 188 7.99 -34.84 23.83
C PHE A 188 7.97 -33.37 24.29
N CYS A 189 9.14 -32.82 24.60
CA CYS A 189 9.31 -31.39 24.77
C CYS A 189 8.95 -30.69 23.47
N VAL A 190 7.72 -30.21 23.36
CA VAL A 190 7.38 -29.23 22.35
C VAL A 190 8.11 -27.97 22.78
N ALA A 191 8.99 -27.43 21.93
CA ALA A 191 9.55 -26.09 22.14
C ALA A 191 8.38 -25.18 22.54
N ALA A 192 8.51 -24.49 23.68
CA ALA A 192 7.43 -23.63 24.18
C ALA A 192 6.90 -22.84 22.98
N ALA A 193 5.61 -23.01 22.68
CA ALA A 193 4.99 -22.32 21.56
C ALA A 193 5.46 -20.86 21.62
N PRO A 194 5.95 -20.29 20.52
CA PRO A 194 6.50 -18.94 20.52
C PRO A 194 5.54 -18.06 21.32
N PRO A 195 6.02 -17.27 22.29
CA PRO A 195 5.17 -16.65 23.29
C PRO A 195 3.96 -16.09 22.57
N ILE A 196 2.78 -16.60 22.92
CA ILE A 196 1.48 -16.14 22.44
C ILE A 196 1.63 -14.63 22.28
N ARG A 197 1.53 -14.15 21.03
CA ARG A 197 1.84 -12.76 20.63
C ARG A 197 1.60 -11.88 21.83
N ARG A 198 2.68 -11.29 22.40
CA ARG A 198 2.61 -10.49 23.65
C ARG A 198 1.29 -9.76 23.63
N SER A 199 0.42 -10.04 24.61
CA SER A 199 -0.91 -9.45 24.60
C SER A 199 -0.72 -7.96 24.34
N CYS A 200 -1.34 -7.47 23.28
CA CYS A 200 -1.09 -6.11 22.81
C CYS A 200 -1.44 -5.07 23.88
N HIS A 201 -2.17 -5.48 24.92
CA HIS A 201 -2.40 -4.77 26.18
C HIS A 201 -1.12 -4.21 26.84
N ASN A 202 0.03 -4.87 26.69
CA ASN A 202 1.28 -4.40 27.31
C ASN A 202 2.12 -3.50 26.37
N THR A 203 1.64 -3.20 25.16
CA THR A 203 2.34 -2.30 24.24
C THR A 203 1.97 -0.85 24.52
N LYS A 204 2.86 0.09 24.18
CA LYS A 204 2.70 1.53 24.45
C LYS A 204 1.35 2.10 23.96
N PHE A 205 0.82 1.54 22.87
CA PHE A 205 -0.41 2.00 22.23
C PHE A 205 -1.58 1.01 22.35
N GLY A 206 -1.39 -0.09 23.07
CA GLY A 206 -2.41 -1.11 23.25
C GLY A 206 -2.70 -1.96 22.00
N CYS A 207 -3.87 -2.57 22.01
CA CYS A 207 -4.35 -3.40 20.91
C CYS A 207 -5.15 -2.60 19.90
N CYS A 208 -5.11 -3.04 18.63
CA CYS A 208 -6.13 -2.73 17.66
C CYS A 208 -7.51 -3.25 18.12
N TRP A 209 -8.57 -2.88 17.39
CA TRP A 209 -9.95 -3.31 17.69
C TRP A 209 -10.14 -4.85 17.67
N ASP A 210 -9.23 -5.58 17.04
CA ASP A 210 -9.21 -7.05 17.02
C ASP A 210 -8.68 -7.69 18.30
N LYS A 211 -8.09 -6.91 19.21
CA LYS A 211 -7.46 -7.35 20.48
C LYS A 211 -6.30 -8.35 20.32
N ASP A 212 -5.85 -8.57 19.09
CA ASP A 212 -4.82 -9.57 18.74
C ASP A 212 -3.56 -8.90 18.17
N VAL A 213 -3.71 -7.73 17.53
CA VAL A 213 -2.62 -7.02 16.86
C VAL A 213 -2.24 -5.76 17.67
N PRO A 214 -0.94 -5.54 17.98
CA PRO A 214 -0.51 -4.31 18.62
C PRO A 214 -0.60 -3.12 17.66
N ALA A 215 -1.13 -2.00 18.14
CA ALA A 215 -1.14 -0.76 17.37
C ALA A 215 0.30 -0.25 17.18
N LYS A 216 0.62 0.24 15.98
CA LYS A 216 1.98 0.76 15.66
C LYS A 216 2.21 2.14 16.23
N GLY A 217 1.15 2.92 16.39
CA GLY A 217 1.17 4.28 16.91
C GLY A 217 -0.10 4.61 17.70
N PRO A 218 -0.23 5.85 18.20
CA PRO A 218 -1.43 6.31 18.88
C PRO A 218 -2.65 6.17 17.96
N ASN A 219 -3.85 6.15 18.55
CA ASN A 219 -5.11 6.21 17.79
C ASN A 219 -5.32 5.08 16.78
N ASN A 220 -4.87 3.86 17.11
CA ASN A 220 -4.92 2.68 16.24
C ASN A 220 -4.12 2.86 14.93
N GLU A 221 -3.07 3.68 14.93
CA GLU A 221 -2.20 3.82 13.77
C GLU A 221 -1.58 2.46 13.39
N GLY A 222 -1.67 2.12 12.10
CA GLY A 222 -1.21 0.85 11.58
C GLY A 222 -2.15 -0.33 11.81
N CYS A 223 -3.32 -0.12 12.42
CA CYS A 223 -4.37 -1.12 12.54
C CYS A 223 -5.15 -1.28 11.22
N ALA A 224 -5.69 -2.47 10.99
CA ALA A 224 -6.55 -2.74 9.85
C ALA A 224 -7.85 -1.92 9.91
N PRO A 225 -8.45 -1.56 8.75
CA PRO A 225 -9.71 -0.82 8.74
C PRO A 225 -10.82 -1.65 9.39
N CYS A 226 -11.63 -1.00 10.22
CA CYS A 226 -12.82 -1.62 10.81
C CYS A 226 -13.94 -1.70 9.78
N VAL A 227 -13.95 -2.78 9.01
CA VAL A 227 -14.98 -3.05 7.99
C VAL A 227 -15.55 -4.45 8.20
N ASN A 228 -16.84 -4.60 7.95
CA ASN A 228 -17.48 -5.91 7.91
C ASN A 228 -16.98 -6.65 6.69
N GLN A 229 -16.40 -7.83 6.89
CA GLN A 229 -15.88 -8.62 5.78
C GLN A 229 -17.02 -9.25 4.95
N TYR A 230 -18.12 -9.64 5.60
CA TYR A 230 -19.27 -10.29 4.95
C TYR A 230 -20.56 -9.51 5.21
N VAL A 231 -20.77 -8.41 4.47
CA VAL A 231 -21.83 -7.42 4.74
C VAL A 231 -23.20 -8.06 4.96
N GLN A 232 -23.62 -9.00 4.11
CA GLN A 232 -24.93 -9.66 4.21
C GLN A 232 -25.04 -10.58 5.45
N LEU A 233 -24.01 -11.40 5.66
CA LEU A 233 -23.95 -12.33 6.78
C LEU A 233 -23.92 -11.59 8.13
N CYS A 234 -23.22 -10.45 8.18
CA CYS A 234 -23.18 -9.60 9.35
C CYS A 234 -24.54 -9.03 9.73
N GLN A 235 -25.46 -8.85 8.79
CA GLN A 235 -26.82 -8.42 9.09
C GLN A 235 -27.63 -9.54 9.76
N GLN A 236 -27.52 -10.76 9.23
CA GLN A 236 -28.23 -11.94 9.75
C GLN A 236 -27.77 -12.32 11.16
N PHE A 237 -26.46 -12.34 11.39
CA PHE A 237 -25.87 -12.80 12.65
C PHE A 237 -25.65 -11.69 13.69
N ARG A 238 -26.32 -10.53 13.53
CA ARG A 238 -26.17 -9.41 14.47
C ARG A 238 -26.46 -9.80 15.92
N HIS A 239 -27.46 -10.66 16.15
CA HIS A 239 -27.85 -11.12 17.48
C HIS A 239 -26.73 -11.90 18.21
N LYS A 240 -25.75 -12.45 17.48
CA LYS A 240 -24.60 -13.17 18.03
C LYS A 240 -23.46 -12.27 18.51
N CYS A 241 -23.54 -10.94 18.32
CA CYS A 241 -22.48 -10.04 18.75
C CYS A 241 -22.20 -10.07 20.27
N GLY A 242 -23.20 -10.41 21.09
CA GLY A 242 -23.05 -10.56 22.56
C GLY A 242 -22.69 -11.97 23.02
N ASP A 243 -22.64 -12.94 22.12
CA ASP A 243 -22.40 -14.34 22.45
C ASP A 243 -20.92 -14.56 22.83
N MET A 244 -20.65 -15.21 23.96
CA MET A 244 -19.28 -15.45 24.44
C MET A 244 -18.65 -16.72 23.85
N THR A 245 -19.42 -17.49 23.08
CA THR A 245 -18.92 -18.67 22.37
C THR A 245 -18.03 -18.31 21.17
N GLU A 246 -17.43 -19.33 20.56
CA GLU A 246 -16.63 -19.20 19.34
C GLU A 246 -17.40 -18.55 18.19
N ASN A 247 -18.71 -18.82 18.08
CA ASN A 247 -19.57 -18.19 17.06
C ASN A 247 -19.71 -16.68 17.29
N GLY A 248 -19.91 -16.24 18.52
CA GLY A 248 -19.94 -14.81 18.83
C GLY A 248 -18.59 -14.13 18.62
N ALA A 249 -17.50 -14.81 18.97
CA ALA A 249 -16.15 -14.33 18.69
C ALA A 249 -15.87 -14.21 17.18
N TRP A 250 -16.35 -15.17 16.38
CA TRP A 250 -16.25 -15.15 14.93
C TRP A 250 -17.00 -13.94 14.35
N VAL A 251 -18.26 -13.73 14.76
CA VAL A 251 -19.06 -12.59 14.28
C VAL A 251 -18.41 -11.27 14.69
N ARG A 252 -17.88 -11.12 15.92
CA ARG A 252 -17.15 -9.90 16.33
C ARG A 252 -15.90 -9.62 15.50
N ARG A 253 -15.14 -10.65 15.12
CA ARG A 253 -13.92 -10.49 14.30
C ARG A 253 -14.22 -10.20 12.82
N ARG A 254 -15.25 -10.83 12.25
CA ARG A 254 -15.62 -10.68 10.83
C ARG A 254 -16.62 -9.57 10.55
N CYS A 255 -17.40 -9.17 11.55
CA CYS A 255 -18.41 -8.12 11.49
C CYS A 255 -18.16 -7.02 12.54
N PRO A 256 -16.94 -6.47 12.62
CA PRO A 256 -16.53 -5.64 13.75
C PRO A 256 -17.28 -4.29 13.79
N ALA A 257 -17.63 -3.73 12.62
CA ALA A 257 -18.44 -2.52 12.54
C ALA A 257 -19.90 -2.79 12.94
N LYS A 258 -20.47 -3.92 12.52
CA LYS A 258 -21.87 -4.27 12.87
C LYS A 258 -22.04 -4.60 14.35
N CYS A 259 -21.04 -5.26 14.94
CA CYS A 259 -20.98 -5.54 16.36
C CYS A 259 -20.46 -4.38 17.21
N ARG A 260 -20.14 -3.22 16.59
CA ARG A 260 -19.63 -2.02 17.27
C ARG A 260 -18.37 -2.27 18.10
N VAL A 261 -17.55 -3.24 17.71
CA VAL A 261 -16.30 -3.60 18.41
C VAL A 261 -15.27 -2.48 18.28
N CYS A 262 -15.36 -1.67 17.23
CA CYS A 262 -14.40 -0.62 16.90
C CYS A 262 -14.79 0.78 17.38
N GLU A 263 -16.00 0.99 17.91
CA GLU A 263 -16.55 2.32 18.20
C GLU A 263 -16.00 2.95 19.50
N GLN A 264 -14.79 2.57 19.93
CA GLN A 264 -14.17 3.02 21.17
C GLN A 264 -12.79 3.66 20.96
N SER A 265 -12.66 4.56 19.97
CA SER A 265 -11.71 5.68 20.12
C SER A 265 -12.44 7.01 19.93
N PRO A 266 -12.25 7.99 20.83
CA PRO A 266 -12.85 9.33 20.70
C PRO A 266 -12.60 10.00 19.34
N GLU A 267 -11.43 9.76 18.74
CA GLU A 267 -11.05 10.33 17.46
C GLU A 267 -11.73 9.69 16.24
N MET A 268 -12.07 8.40 16.26
CA MET A 268 -12.82 7.78 15.16
C MET A 268 -14.24 8.34 15.08
N LYS A 269 -14.84 8.67 16.24
CA LYS A 269 -16.12 9.39 16.30
C LYS A 269 -15.99 10.78 15.72
N GLU A 270 -14.89 11.48 15.99
CA GLU A 270 -14.63 12.82 15.45
C GLU A 270 -14.40 12.79 13.93
N LEU A 271 -13.64 11.82 13.41
CA LEU A 271 -13.47 11.63 11.97
C LEU A 271 -14.80 11.28 11.27
N GLN A 272 -15.66 10.48 11.90
CA GLN A 272 -17.00 10.19 11.38
C GLN A 272 -17.90 11.44 11.41
N ARG A 273 -17.83 12.26 12.46
CA ARG A 273 -18.54 13.55 12.53
C ARG A 273 -18.08 14.50 11.43
N GLN A 274 -16.77 14.64 11.22
CA GLN A 274 -16.21 15.48 10.15
C GLN A 274 -16.61 14.99 8.75
N LYS A 275 -16.59 13.67 8.52
CA LYS A 275 -17.08 13.09 7.26
C LYS A 275 -18.56 13.35 7.04
N MET A 276 -19.39 13.25 8.09
CA MET A 276 -20.82 13.55 8.00
C MET A 276 -21.10 15.04 7.81
N ALA A 277 -20.33 15.92 8.45
CA ALA A 277 -20.42 17.37 8.24
C ALA A 277 -20.11 17.74 6.78
N LYS A 278 -19.02 17.20 6.21
CA LYS A 278 -18.65 17.42 4.80
C LYS A 278 -19.69 16.87 3.81
N LEU A 279 -20.34 15.75 4.16
CA LEU A 279 -21.44 15.20 3.37
C LEU A 279 -22.70 16.10 3.42
N LEU A 280 -22.96 16.75 4.57
CA LEU A 280 -24.07 17.70 4.70
C LEU A 280 -23.78 18.99 3.93
N GLU A 281 -22.55 19.51 3.98
CA GLU A 281 -22.13 20.67 3.19
C GLU A 281 -22.29 20.44 1.69
N THR A 282 -21.84 19.30 1.18
CA THR A 282 -22.01 18.94 -0.24
C THR A 282 -23.48 18.83 -0.64
N LYS A 283 -24.33 18.31 0.25
CA LYS A 283 -25.79 18.29 0.03
C LYS A 283 -26.39 19.70 -0.01
N LEU A 284 -25.99 20.61 0.87
CA LEU A 284 -26.44 22.01 0.88
C LEU A 284 -26.01 22.78 -0.38
N VAL A 285 -24.79 22.54 -0.87
CA VAL A 285 -24.34 23.10 -2.15
C VAL A 285 -25.19 22.57 -3.30
N SER A 286 -25.50 21.27 -3.30
CA SER A 286 -26.33 20.65 -4.34
C SER A 286 -27.77 21.20 -4.35
N THR A 287 -28.36 21.49 -3.19
CA THR A 287 -29.71 22.08 -3.10
C THR A 287 -29.71 23.53 -3.56
N SER A 288 -28.71 24.33 -3.18
CA SER A 288 -28.55 25.72 -3.65
C SER A 288 -28.41 25.81 -5.18
N ILE A 289 -27.66 24.89 -5.80
CA ILE A 289 -27.54 24.82 -7.27
C ILE A 289 -28.89 24.48 -7.91
N LYS A 290 -29.63 23.51 -7.36
CA LYS A 290 -30.98 23.14 -7.85
C LYS A 290 -31.95 24.33 -7.78
N GLU A 291 -31.95 25.08 -6.70
CA GLU A 291 -32.79 26.28 -6.55
C GLU A 291 -32.46 27.37 -7.57
N ARG A 292 -31.16 27.62 -7.83
CA ARG A 292 -30.74 28.57 -8.88
C ARG A 292 -31.19 28.13 -10.27
N TYR A 293 -31.12 26.83 -10.56
CA TYR A 293 -31.60 26.27 -11.82
C TYR A 293 -33.11 26.47 -11.99
N GLN A 294 -33.89 26.15 -10.96
CA GLN A 294 -35.34 26.37 -10.96
C GLN A 294 -35.74 27.85 -11.12
N ARG A 295 -34.99 28.79 -10.53
CA ARG A 295 -35.23 30.23 -10.73
C ARG A 295 -34.99 30.66 -12.17
N LYS A 296 -33.94 30.13 -12.82
CA LYS A 296 -33.65 30.40 -14.23
C LYS A 296 -34.74 29.84 -15.13
N GLU A 297 -35.22 28.63 -14.88
CA GLU A 297 -36.34 28.04 -15.62
C GLU A 297 -37.62 28.85 -15.46
N LYS A 298 -37.97 29.24 -14.23
CA LYS A 298 -39.13 30.11 -13.97
C LYS A 298 -39.02 31.46 -14.69
N LYS A 299 -37.82 32.06 -14.74
CA LYS A 299 -37.59 33.31 -15.48
C LYS A 299 -37.74 33.12 -17.00
N ALA A 300 -37.13 32.07 -17.55
CA ALA A 300 -37.27 31.74 -18.97
C ALA A 300 -38.74 31.44 -19.36
N GLN A 301 -39.51 30.79 -18.48
CA GLN A 301 -40.93 30.53 -18.71
C GLN A 301 -41.77 31.82 -18.67
N LYS A 302 -41.45 32.75 -17.76
CA LYS A 302 -42.06 34.10 -17.74
C LYS A 302 -41.75 34.90 -19.01
N GLU A 303 -40.51 34.83 -19.50
CA GLU A 303 -40.12 35.50 -20.76
C GLU A 303 -40.83 34.88 -21.98
N ARG A 304 -40.92 33.55 -22.06
CA ARG A 304 -41.68 32.85 -23.12
C ARG A 304 -43.17 33.22 -23.12
N THR A 305 -43.79 33.32 -21.95
CA THR A 305 -45.21 33.70 -21.83
C THR A 305 -45.44 35.19 -22.13
N ALA A 306 -44.52 36.08 -21.74
CA ALA A 306 -44.56 37.49 -22.12
C ALA A 306 -44.37 37.70 -23.64
N ALA A 307 -43.47 36.95 -24.28
CA ALA A 307 -43.27 36.99 -25.73
C ALA A 307 -44.53 36.54 -26.49
N LYS A 308 -45.22 35.50 -26.03
CA LYS A 308 -46.51 35.07 -26.62
C LYS A 308 -47.59 36.15 -26.54
N LYS A 309 -47.65 36.94 -25.45
CA LYS A 309 -48.62 38.04 -25.30
C LYS A 309 -48.31 39.25 -26.19
N LYS A 310 -47.04 39.47 -26.55
CA LYS A 310 -46.61 40.58 -27.40
C LYS A 310 -46.69 40.28 -28.90
N SER A 311 -46.99 39.05 -29.30
CA SER A 311 -47.24 38.74 -30.71
C SER A 311 -48.62 39.28 -31.10
N PRO A 312 -48.71 40.39 -31.86
CA PRO A 312 -50.00 40.93 -32.26
C PRO A 312 -50.65 39.90 -33.18
N ASN A 313 -51.91 39.60 -32.91
CA ASN A 313 -52.73 38.71 -33.72
C ASN A 313 -52.85 39.29 -35.15
N LYS A 314 -51.88 38.96 -36.02
CA LYS A 314 -51.88 39.34 -37.44
C LYS A 314 -52.94 38.59 -38.26
N ASN A 315 -53.83 37.83 -37.62
CA ASN A 315 -54.87 37.05 -38.29
C ASN A 315 -56.26 37.74 -38.25
N LYS A 316 -56.30 39.06 -38.44
CA LYS A 316 -57.56 39.81 -38.55
C LYS A 316 -57.55 40.78 -39.74
N LYS A 317 -57.34 40.27 -40.95
CA LYS A 317 -57.82 40.83 -42.24
C LYS A 317 -57.31 40.01 -43.45
N ARG A 318 -57.77 38.77 -43.62
CA ARG A 318 -58.03 38.27 -44.98
C ARG A 318 -59.53 38.42 -45.20
N LYS A 319 -59.91 39.60 -45.69
CA LYS A 319 -61.26 39.86 -46.21
C LYS A 319 -61.53 38.87 -47.33
N GLY A 320 -62.73 38.30 -47.31
CA GLY A 320 -63.21 37.36 -48.30
C GLY A 320 -63.07 37.92 -49.71
N ARG A 321 -62.57 37.06 -50.59
CA ARG A 321 -62.69 37.20 -52.04
C ARG A 321 -64.08 36.61 -52.38
N PRO A 322 -65.00 37.38 -52.97
CA PRO A 322 -66.26 36.82 -53.44
C PRO A 322 -65.98 35.81 -54.55
N ARG A 323 -66.58 34.62 -54.43
CA ARG A 323 -66.71 33.66 -55.53
C ARG A 323 -67.82 34.18 -56.45
N ASN A 324 -67.42 34.68 -57.61
CA ASN A 324 -68.28 34.80 -58.78
C ASN A 324 -68.41 33.43 -59.45
N GLY A 325 -69.61 33.15 -59.97
CA GLY A 325 -69.88 32.14 -61.00
C GLY A 325 -70.89 31.09 -60.53
N SER A 326 -72.15 31.15 -60.99
CA SER A 326 -72.69 30.42 -62.16
C SER A 326 -72.86 28.92 -61.88
N SER A 327 -74.03 28.29 -62.00
CA SER A 327 -75.30 28.59 -62.66
C SER A 327 -76.45 27.86 -61.95
#